data_AF-S4RQU6-F1
#
_entry.id   AF-S4RQU6-F1
#
_cell.length_a   1.000
_cell.length_b   1.000
_cell.length_c   1.000
_cell.angle_alpha   90.00
_cell.angle_beta   90.00
_cell.angle_gamma   90.00
#
_symmetry.space_group_name_H-M   'P 1'
#
loop_
_entity.id
_entity.type
_entity.pdbx_description
1 polymer ?
#
loop_
_entity_poly.entity_id
_entity_poly.type
_entity_poly.pdbx_seq_one_letter_code
_entity_poly.pdbx_strand_id
1 'polypeptide(L)'
;QVLFEDVFAYPEGSHSIPGVWRCAFRTYNGTKWFCYLLLSVLCAVPLSCCWGCDFACAQFYHVWVTPCLRMCRMNMLCLQMFWSTIVRCVCEPLCETCALCFSHIRIKGARD
;
A
#
# COMPACT_ATOMS: atom_id res chain seq x y z
N GLN A 1 4.48 -13.12 -32.25
CA GLN A 1 5.24 -12.12 -33.03
C GLN A 1 4.90 -12.36 -34.49
N VAL A 2 4.24 -11.42 -35.17
CA VAL A 2 3.88 -11.57 -36.60
C VAL A 2 5.11 -11.34 -37.46
N LEU A 3 5.45 -12.29 -38.33
CA LEU A 3 6.57 -12.14 -39.27
C LEU A 3 6.18 -11.21 -40.43
N PHE A 4 7.19 -10.62 -41.08
CA PHE A 4 6.97 -9.74 -42.24
C PHE A 4 6.31 -10.49 -43.39
N GLU A 5 6.72 -11.75 -43.58
CA GLU A 5 6.21 -12.71 -44.56
C GLU A 5 4.73 -13.05 -44.31
N ASP A 6 4.31 -13.17 -43.05
CA ASP A 6 2.91 -13.41 -42.66
C ASP A 6 2.01 -12.20 -42.99
N VAL A 7 2.55 -10.98 -42.93
CA VAL A 7 1.80 -9.74 -43.21
C VAL A 7 1.63 -9.51 -44.71
N PHE A 8 2.63 -9.87 -45.52
CA PHE A 8 2.60 -9.70 -46.98
C PHE A 8 2.18 -10.95 -47.76
N ALA A 9 1.95 -12.08 -47.07
CA ALA A 9 1.52 -13.36 -47.64
C ALA A 9 2.42 -13.90 -48.77
N TYR A 10 3.68 -13.49 -48.83
CA TYR A 10 4.63 -13.93 -49.86
C TYR A 10 5.59 -14.99 -49.31
N PRO A 11 5.64 -16.20 -49.93
CA PRO A 11 6.47 -17.30 -49.46
C PRO A 11 7.96 -17.05 -49.71
N GLU A 12 8.82 -17.56 -48.83
CA GLU A 12 10.28 -17.53 -48.96
C GLU A 12 10.71 -18.26 -50.24
N GLY A 13 11.02 -17.51 -51.31
CA GLY A 13 11.52 -18.10 -52.56
C GLY A 13 11.07 -17.41 -53.86
N SER A 14 10.03 -16.56 -53.84
CA SER A 14 9.53 -15.87 -55.05
C SER A 14 9.58 -14.34 -54.91
N HIS A 15 10.72 -13.80 -54.46
CA HIS A 15 10.88 -12.35 -54.33
C HIS A 15 11.11 -11.69 -55.69
N SER A 16 10.14 -10.89 -56.14
CA SER A 16 10.30 -10.03 -57.31
C SER A 16 11.29 -8.91 -56.97
N ILE A 17 12.47 -8.95 -57.60
CA ILE A 17 13.58 -7.99 -57.48
C ILE A 17 14.22 -7.93 -56.07
N PRO A 18 15.45 -8.45 -55.87
CA PRO A 18 16.08 -8.60 -54.55
C PRO A 18 16.34 -7.27 -53.82
N GLY A 19 16.45 -6.15 -54.55
CA GLY A 19 16.64 -4.82 -53.97
C GLY A 19 15.39 -4.27 -53.27
N VAL A 20 14.21 -4.47 -53.87
CA VAL A 20 12.94 -3.95 -53.34
C VAL A 20 12.56 -4.68 -52.05
N TRP A 21 12.73 -6.00 -52.03
CA TRP A 21 12.44 -6.82 -50.86
C TRP A 21 13.26 -6.41 -49.62
N ARG A 22 14.57 -6.23 -49.77
CA ARG A 22 15.45 -5.82 -48.68
C ARG A 22 15.10 -4.42 -48.14
N CYS A 23 14.74 -3.49 -49.02
CA CYS A 23 14.34 -2.14 -48.61
C CYS A 23 13.01 -2.15 -47.85
N ALA A 24 12.03 -2.92 -48.33
CA ALA A 24 10.73 -3.08 -47.67
C ALA A 24 10.89 -3.72 -46.28
N PHE A 25 11.67 -4.80 -46.18
CA PHE A 25 11.95 -5.50 -44.92
C PHE A 25 12.61 -4.59 -43.88
N ARG A 26 13.61 -3.79 -44.31
CA ARG A 26 14.31 -2.85 -43.42
C ARG A 26 13.40 -1.72 -42.94
N THR A 27 12.60 -1.16 -43.84
CA THR A 27 11.70 -0.04 -43.53
C THR A 27 10.55 -0.50 -42.62
N TYR A 28 9.99 -1.69 -42.86
CA TYR A 28 8.94 -2.28 -42.02
C TYR A 28 9.42 -2.53 -40.59
N ASN A 29 10.57 -3.21 -40.43
CA ASN A 29 11.09 -3.50 -39.10
C ASN A 29 11.50 -2.23 -38.35
N GLY A 30 12.09 -1.24 -39.04
CA GLY A 30 12.42 0.06 -38.46
C GLY A 30 11.18 0.82 -37.98
N THR A 31 10.15 0.91 -38.82
CA THR A 31 8.88 1.59 -38.48
C THR A 31 8.19 0.92 -37.30
N LYS A 32 8.14 -0.42 -37.30
CA LYS A 32 7.57 -1.21 -36.21
C LYS A 32 8.27 -0.92 -34.87
N TRP A 33 9.61 -0.95 -34.86
CA TRP A 33 10.38 -0.65 -33.64
C TRP A 33 10.13 0.77 -33.15
N PHE A 34 10.14 1.75 -34.05
CA PHE A 34 9.90 3.14 -33.71
C PHE A 34 8.47 3.38 -33.18
N CYS A 35 7.44 2.79 -33.80
CA CYS A 35 6.07 2.89 -33.32
C CYS A 35 5.89 2.27 -31.93
N TYR A 36 6.48 1.09 -31.67
CA TYR A 36 6.43 0.50 -30.33
C TYR A 36 7.15 1.36 -29.30
N LEU A 37 8.30 1.93 -29.64
CA LEU A 37 9.04 2.80 -28.74
C LEU A 37 8.25 4.08 -28.44
N LEU A 38 7.70 4.74 -29.47
CA LEU A 38 6.94 5.96 -29.32
C LEU A 38 5.67 5.73 -28.49
N LEU A 39 4.94 4.65 -28.75
CA LEU A 39 3.74 4.31 -27.98
C LEU A 39 4.09 3.97 -26.52
N SER A 40 5.19 3.25 -26.31
CA SER A 40 5.67 2.91 -24.96
C SER A 40 6.04 4.16 -24.18
N VAL A 41 6.77 5.10 -24.79
CA VAL A 41 7.13 6.38 -24.16
C VAL A 41 5.89 7.22 -23.89
N LEU A 42 4.98 7.33 -24.85
CA LEU A 42 3.75 8.11 -24.72
C LEU A 42 2.86 7.58 -23.60
N CYS A 43 2.81 6.26 -23.38
CA CYS A 43 2.09 5.65 -22.26
C CYS A 43 2.87 5.72 -20.94
N ALA A 44 4.21 5.64 -20.98
CA ALA A 44 5.04 5.68 -19.77
C ALA A 44 5.06 7.07 -19.11
N VAL A 45 5.03 8.15 -19.89
CA VAL A 45 5.00 9.53 -19.39
C VAL A 45 3.80 9.82 -18.47
N PRO A 46 2.52 9.61 -18.89
CA PRO A 46 1.37 9.88 -18.03
C PRO A 46 1.36 8.95 -16.81
N LEU A 47 1.73 7.67 -16.97
CA LEU A 47 1.86 6.75 -15.84
C LEU A 47 2.88 7.26 -14.82
N SER A 48 4.07 7.67 -15.27
CA SER A 48 5.09 8.23 -14.39
C SER A 48 4.62 9.50 -13.68
N CYS A 49 3.84 10.35 -14.35
CA CYS A 49 3.24 11.53 -13.72
C CYS A 49 2.23 11.14 -12.63
N CYS A 50 1.32 10.20 -12.90
CA CYS A 50 0.36 9.71 -11.90
C CYS A 50 1.07 9.16 -10.65
N TRP A 51 2.04 8.25 -10.86
CA TRP A 51 2.84 7.70 -9.76
C TRP A 51 3.62 8.78 -9.02
N GLY A 52 4.16 9.78 -9.71
CA GLY A 52 4.84 10.92 -9.08
C GLY A 52 3.92 11.73 -8.16
N CYS A 53 2.67 11.97 -8.57
CA CYS A 53 1.66 12.63 -7.74
C CYS A 53 1.29 11.79 -6.50
N ASP A 54 1.13 10.47 -6.67
CA ASP A 54 0.85 9.56 -5.55
C ASP A 54 2.00 9.56 -4.53
N PHE A 55 3.25 9.48 -5.00
CA PHE A 55 4.43 9.57 -4.13
C PHE A 55 4.51 10.93 -3.43
N ALA A 56 4.22 12.04 -4.11
CA ALA A 56 4.20 13.35 -3.48
C ALA A 56 3.18 13.41 -2.33
N CYS A 57 1.95 12.92 -2.56
CA CYS A 57 0.91 12.84 -1.53
C CYS A 57 1.35 11.95 -0.35
N ALA A 58 1.90 10.78 -0.63
CA ALA A 58 2.41 9.86 0.39
C ALA A 58 3.50 10.50 1.26
N GLN A 59 4.42 11.28 0.67
CA GLN A 59 5.46 12.00 1.42
C GLN A 59 4.87 13.09 2.32
N PHE A 60 3.86 13.83 1.85
CA PHE A 60 3.16 14.79 2.70
C PHE A 60 2.51 14.08 3.89
N TYR A 61 1.75 13.00 3.66
CA TYR A 61 1.19 12.23 4.77
C TYR A 61 2.27 11.72 5.71
N HIS A 62 3.37 11.17 5.22
CA HIS A 62 4.43 10.66 6.10
C HIS A 62 5.04 11.76 6.99
N VAL A 63 5.34 12.94 6.44
CA VAL A 63 5.93 14.05 7.21
C VAL A 63 4.97 14.61 8.25
N TRP A 64 3.67 14.73 7.92
CA TRP A 64 2.68 15.37 8.79
C TRP A 64 1.96 14.39 9.72
N VAL A 65 1.66 13.18 9.27
CA VAL A 65 0.92 12.18 10.04
C VAL A 65 1.81 11.49 11.08
N THR A 66 3.08 11.23 10.77
CA THR A 66 4.02 10.61 11.74
C THR A 66 4.15 11.40 13.05
N PRO A 67 4.34 12.73 13.06
CA PRO A 67 4.34 13.51 14.30
C PRO A 67 2.95 13.58 14.95
N CYS A 68 1.87 13.61 14.16
CA CYS A 68 0.50 13.59 14.69
C CYS A 68 0.19 12.29 15.44
N LEU A 69 0.54 11.13 14.87
CA LEU A 69 0.39 9.83 15.51
C LEU A 69 1.23 9.76 16.80
N ARG A 70 2.45 10.30 16.76
CA ARG A 70 3.29 10.41 17.96
C ARG A 70 2.62 11.24 19.04
N MET A 71 2.04 12.39 18.69
CA MET A 71 1.31 13.26 19.63
C MET A 71 0.07 12.58 20.22
N CYS A 72 -0.76 11.95 19.36
CA CYS A 72 -1.92 11.18 19.81
C CYS A 72 -1.53 10.07 20.79
N ARG A 73 -0.41 9.38 20.53
CA ARG A 73 0.12 8.35 21.43
C ARG A 73 0.51 8.93 22.79
N MET A 74 1.15 10.10 22.82
CA MET A 74 1.49 10.77 24.09
C MET A 74 0.23 11.17 24.87
N ASN A 75 -0.81 11.68 24.20
CA ASN A 75 -2.09 12.00 24.83
C ASN A 75 -2.79 10.75 25.39
N MET A 76 -2.82 9.65 24.64
CA MET A 76 -3.38 8.38 25.12
C MET A 76 -2.64 7.85 26.35
N LEU A 77 -1.30 7.96 26.40
CA LEU A 77 -0.52 7.57 27.58
C LEU A 77 -0.84 8.46 28.79
N CYS A 78 -1.00 9.77 28.59
CA CYS A 78 -1.40 10.69 29.65
C CYS A 78 -2.80 10.33 30.20
N LEU A 79 -3.77 10.09 29.32
CA LEU A 79 -5.12 9.64 29.69
C LEU A 79 -5.10 8.30 30.42
N GLN A 80 -4.28 7.35 29.97
CA GLN A 80 -4.13 6.06 30.63
C GLN A 80 -3.58 6.21 32.05
N MET A 81 -2.58 7.07 32.25
CA MET A 81 -2.04 7.35 33.59
C MET A 81 -3.10 7.99 34.48
N PHE A 82 -3.83 8.97 33.97
CA PHE A 82 -4.90 9.64 34.71
C PHE A 82 -6.02 8.66 35.09
N TRP A 83 -6.47 7.85 34.14
CA TRP A 83 -7.50 6.83 34.35
C TRP A 83 -7.05 5.77 35.37
N SER A 84 -5.82 5.28 35.24
CA SER A 84 -5.22 4.34 36.19
C SER A 84 -5.19 4.90 37.62
N THR A 85 -4.81 6.17 37.77
CA THR A 85 -4.81 6.85 39.07
C THR A 85 -6.22 6.96 39.66
N ILE A 86 -7.23 7.34 38.87
CA ILE A 86 -8.62 7.39 39.34
C ILE A 86 -9.09 6.01 39.80
N VAL A 87 -8.88 4.98 38.97
CA VAL A 87 -9.29 3.61 39.31
C VAL A 87 -8.62 3.14 40.59
N ARG A 88 -7.32 3.43 40.78
CA ARG A 88 -6.62 3.09 42.03
C ARG A 88 -7.23 3.83 43.22
N CYS A 89 -7.30 5.16 43.17
CA CYS A 89 -7.79 5.96 44.28
C CYS A 89 -9.25 5.70 44.67
N VAL A 90 -10.10 5.24 43.73
CA VAL A 90 -11.53 5.03 43.99
C VAL A 90 -11.87 3.56 44.16
N CYS A 91 -11.44 2.70 43.24
CA CYS A 91 -11.82 1.29 43.28
C CYS A 91 -11.05 0.52 44.36
N GLU A 92 -9.79 0.86 44.67
CA GLU A 92 -9.05 0.19 45.75
C GLU A 92 -9.75 0.36 47.11
N PRO A 93 -10.06 1.58 47.60
CA PRO A 93 -10.72 1.73 48.90
C PRO A 93 -12.16 1.19 48.91
N LEU A 94 -12.88 1.24 47.78
CA LEU A 94 -14.21 0.63 47.68
C LEU A 94 -14.13 -0.89 47.81
N CYS A 95 -13.19 -1.54 47.11
CA CYS A 95 -12.99 -2.98 47.24
C CYS A 95 -12.54 -3.37 48.66
N GLU A 96 -11.67 -2.58 49.29
CA GLU A 96 -11.22 -2.82 50.67
C GLU A 96 -12.38 -2.69 51.67
N THR A 97 -13.20 -1.63 51.58
CA THR A 97 -14.36 -1.44 52.46
C THR A 97 -15.42 -2.52 52.25
N CYS A 98 -15.73 -2.89 51.00
CA CYS A 98 -16.61 -4.01 50.71
C CYS A 98 -16.07 -5.32 51.29
N ALA A 99 -14.77 -5.59 51.14
CA ALA A 99 -14.14 -6.79 51.72
C ALA A 99 -14.24 -6.80 53.25
N LEU A 100 -14.07 -5.65 53.91
CA LEU A 100 -14.26 -5.53 55.37
C LEU A 100 -15.72 -5.80 55.78
N CYS A 101 -16.70 -5.24 55.06
CA CYS A 101 -18.12 -5.51 55.33
C CYS A 101 -18.47 -6.99 55.23
N PHE A 102 -17.95 -7.69 54.21
CA PHE A 102 -18.16 -9.14 54.06
C PHE A 102 -17.35 -9.97 55.05
N SER A 103 -16.17 -9.52 55.47
CA SER A 103 -15.34 -10.23 56.45
C SER A 103 -15.97 -10.33 57.85
N HIS A 104 -16.83 -9.37 58.19
CA HIS A 104 -17.57 -9.34 59.45
C HIS A 104 -18.69 -10.40 59.51
N ILE A 105 -19.10 -10.94 58.35
CA ILE A 105 -20.08 -12.03 58.24
C ILE A 105 -19.33 -13.36 58.40
N ARG A 106 -19.08 -13.75 59.65
CA ARG A 106 -18.55 -15.09 59.99
C ARG A 106 -19.66 -16.13 59.87
N ILE A 107 -19.74 -16.82 58.74
CA ILE A 107 -20.60 -17.99 58.59
C ILE A 107 -19.97 -19.14 59.39
N LYS A 108 -20.52 -19.46 60.57
CA LYS A 108 -20.26 -20.75 61.21
C LYS A 108 -20.97 -21.81 60.37
N GLY A 109 -20.21 -22.58 59.60
CA GLY A 109 -20.73 -23.79 58.98
C GLY A 109 -21.20 -24.74 60.08
N ALA A 110 -22.50 -24.73 60.38
CA ALA A 110 -23.15 -25.87 60.98
C ALA A 110 -23.13 -26.97 59.91
N ARG A 111 -22.10 -27.80 59.96
CA ARG A 111 -22.10 -29.10 59.30
C ARG A 111 -22.17 -30.12 60.42
N ASP A 112 -23.40 -30.61 60.59
CA ASP A 112 -23.88 -31.86 61.20
C ASP A 112 -22.93 -32.61 62.14
#